data_AF-A0A952H6C0-F1
#
_entry.id   AF-A0A952H6C0-F1
#
_cell.length_a   1.000
_cell.length_b   1.000
_cell.length_c   1.000
_cell.angle_alpha   90.00
_cell.angle_beta   90.00
_cell.angle_gamma   90.00
#
_symmetry.space_group_name_H-M   'P 1'
#
loop_
_entity.id
_entity.type
_entity.pdbx_description
1 polymer ?
#
loop_
_entity_poly.entity_id
_entity_poly.type
_entity_poly.pdbx_seq_one_letter_code
_entity_poly.pdbx_strand_id
1 'polypeptide(L)'
;FGTEQQWSFFLYPVPADEAVVARGTHVALAAPGRTAVAATHEAALAAAAEDIFTPRMRPDISETYFGAMFRDLDGHRIEVLTNAT
;
A
#
# COMPACT_ATOMS: atom_id res chain seq x y z
N PHE A 1 -2.10 -0.42 -11.06
CA PHE A 1 -1.94 -1.89 -10.97
C PHE A 1 -2.13 -2.48 -12.36
N GLY A 2 -1.34 -3.50 -12.72
CA GLY A 2 -1.29 -4.05 -14.06
C GLY A 2 0.02 -3.71 -14.78
N THR A 3 0.18 -4.18 -16.01
CA THR A 3 1.33 -3.87 -16.88
C THR A 3 1.01 -2.66 -17.77
N GLU A 4 2.02 -2.06 -18.41
CA GLU A 4 1.81 -0.95 -19.36
C GLU A 4 0.78 -1.26 -20.46
N GLN A 5 0.60 -2.54 -20.79
CA GLN A 5 -0.30 -3.02 -21.83
C GLN A 5 -1.67 -3.46 -21.27
N GLN A 6 -1.77 -3.69 -19.97
CA GLN A 6 -2.99 -4.12 -19.29
C GLN A 6 -3.07 -3.47 -17.91
N TRP A 7 -3.61 -2.26 -17.89
CA TRP A 7 -3.92 -1.57 -16.66
C TRP A 7 -5.24 -2.09 -16.09
N SER A 8 -5.29 -2.37 -14.79
CA SER A 8 -6.50 -2.86 -14.10
C SER A 8 -7.01 -1.92 -13.01
N PHE A 9 -6.20 -0.95 -12.57
CA PHE A 9 -6.57 0.01 -11.53
C PHE A 9 -5.71 1.28 -11.64
N PHE A 10 -6.38 2.44 -11.51
CA PHE A 10 -5.79 3.77 -11.64
C PHE A 10 -6.28 4.65 -10.47
N LEU A 11 -5.38 5.45 -9.93
CA LEU A 11 -5.69 6.60 -9.10
C LEU A 11 -5.18 7.83 -9.85
N TYR A 12 -5.99 8.88 -9.90
CA TYR A 12 -5.56 10.13 -10.51
C TYR A 12 -4.93 11.03 -9.45
N PRO A 13 -3.86 11.76 -9.81
CA PRO A 13 -3.30 12.77 -8.92
C PRO A 13 -4.36 13.83 -8.66
N VAL A 14 -4.35 14.34 -7.43
CA VAL A 14 -5.22 15.44 -6.99
C VAL A 14 -4.32 16.69 -6.89
N PRO A 15 -4.81 17.90 -7.22
CA PRO A 15 -4.03 19.11 -7.03
C PRO A 15 -3.46 19.22 -5.61
N ALA A 16 -2.25 19.78 -5.47
CA ALA A 16 -1.52 19.80 -4.20
C ALA A 16 -2.24 20.56 -3.06
N ASP A 17 -3.16 21.46 -3.41
CA ASP A 17 -4.00 22.22 -2.48
C ASP A 17 -5.33 21.52 -2.13
N GLU A 18 -5.61 20.36 -2.74
CA GLU A 18 -6.77 19.53 -2.43
C GLU A 18 -6.38 18.33 -1.54
N ALA A 19 -7.23 18.03 -0.57
CA ALA A 19 -7.01 16.89 0.30
C ALA A 19 -7.26 15.57 -0.46
N VAL A 20 -6.18 14.84 -0.75
CA VAL A 20 -6.23 13.49 -1.33
C VAL A 20 -6.92 12.47 -0.40
N VAL A 21 -6.92 12.72 0.91
CA VAL A 21 -7.35 11.74 1.93
C VAL A 21 -8.19 12.39 3.03
N ALA A 22 -9.38 11.83 3.28
CA ALA A 22 -10.06 11.99 4.56
C ALA A 22 -9.35 11.14 5.63
N ARG A 23 -9.54 11.48 6.92
CA ARG A 23 -8.94 10.71 8.03
C ARG A 23 -9.36 9.23 7.94
N GLY A 24 -8.39 8.35 7.75
CA GLY A 24 -8.60 6.90 7.70
C GLY A 24 -8.76 6.31 6.29
N THR A 25 -8.92 7.13 5.25
CA THR A 25 -9.03 6.63 3.86
C THR A 25 -7.69 6.07 3.38
N HIS A 26 -7.73 4.86 2.83
CA HIS A 26 -6.61 4.18 2.19
C HIS A 26 -7.12 3.14 1.19
N VAL A 27 -6.24 2.70 0.29
CA VAL A 27 -6.49 1.58 -0.62
C VAL A 27 -5.68 0.38 -0.14
N ALA A 28 -6.37 -0.74 0.13
CA ALA A 28 -5.75 -1.98 0.57
C ALA A 28 -5.68 -2.99 -0.57
N LEU A 29 -4.49 -3.50 -0.86
CA LEU A 29 -4.22 -4.49 -1.90
C LEU A 29 -3.82 -5.82 -1.26
N ALA A 30 -4.53 -6.88 -1.64
CA ALA A 30 -4.19 -8.23 -1.21
C ALA A 30 -2.94 -8.75 -1.93
N ALA A 31 -1.99 -9.28 -1.16
CA ALA A 31 -0.77 -9.90 -1.64
C ALA A 31 -0.82 -11.43 -1.45
N PRO A 32 -0.16 -12.21 -2.33
CA PRO A 32 -0.18 -13.67 -2.27
C PRO A 32 0.59 -14.25 -1.07
N GLY A 33 1.36 -13.46 -0.33
CA GLY A 33 2.11 -13.90 0.83
C GLY A 33 3.01 -12.81 1.42
N ARG A 34 3.65 -13.11 2.56
CA ARG A 34 4.44 -12.13 3.34
C ARG A 34 5.64 -11.58 2.56
N THR A 35 6.30 -12.43 1.76
CA THR A 35 7.39 -12.00 0.88
C THR A 35 6.93 -10.98 -0.15
N ALA A 36 5.73 -11.13 -0.70
CA ALA A 36 5.18 -10.18 -1.67
C ALA A 36 4.82 -8.83 -0.99
N VAL A 37 4.32 -8.85 0.24
CA VAL A 37 4.12 -7.64 1.04
C VAL A 37 5.45 -6.90 1.24
N ALA A 38 6.48 -7.62 1.71
CA ALA A 38 7.80 -7.02 1.96
C ALA A 38 8.44 -6.48 0.68
N ALA A 39 8.43 -7.25 -0.41
CA ALA A 39 8.99 -6.83 -1.70
C ALA A 39 8.28 -5.60 -2.28
N THR A 40 6.95 -5.50 -2.10
CA THR A 40 6.18 -4.35 -2.57
C THR A 40 6.50 -3.10 -1.76
N HIS A 41 6.64 -3.24 -0.44
CA HIS A 41 7.02 -2.13 0.45
C HIS A 41 8.43 -1.61 0.12
N GLU A 42 9.41 -2.51 0.01
CA GLU A 42 10.78 -2.15 -0.41
C GLU A 42 10.81 -1.44 -1.77
N ALA A 43 10.07 -1.95 -2.75
CA ALA A 43 9.97 -1.31 -4.07
C ALA A 43 9.35 0.09 -4.00
N ALA A 44 8.34 0.29 -3.15
CA ALA A 44 7.74 1.60 -2.94
C ALA A 44 8.73 2.59 -2.33
N LEU A 45 9.46 2.18 -1.28
CA LEU A 45 10.47 3.04 -0.65
C LEU A 45 11.63 3.36 -1.60
N ALA A 46 12.07 2.40 -2.41
CA ALA A 46 13.07 2.63 -3.45
C ALA A 46 12.60 3.65 -4.50
N ALA A 47 11.29 3.77 -4.71
CA ALA A 47 10.65 4.77 -5.56
C ALA A 47 10.35 6.10 -4.83
N ALA A 48 10.91 6.32 -3.63
CA ALA A 48 10.73 7.50 -2.80
C ALA A 48 9.31 7.70 -2.21
N ALA A 49 8.52 6.63 -2.09
CA ALA A 49 7.33 6.64 -1.25
C ALA A 49 7.68 6.93 0.21
N GLU A 50 6.77 7.58 0.94
CA GLU A 50 6.92 7.83 2.39
C GLU A 50 6.51 6.58 3.16
N ASP A 51 7.39 6.06 4.03
CA ASP A 51 7.01 4.97 4.93
C ASP A 51 5.98 5.44 5.96
N ILE A 52 4.83 4.75 6.03
CA ILE A 52 3.87 4.96 7.10
C ILE A 52 4.09 3.90 8.17
N PHE A 53 4.24 2.64 7.75
CA PHE A 53 4.60 1.56 8.64
C PHE A 53 5.22 0.36 7.91
N THR A 54 6.30 -0.18 8.48
CA THR A 54 7.03 -1.33 7.94
C THR A 54 6.24 -2.65 8.01
N PRO A 55 6.54 -3.62 7.13
CA PRO A 55 5.91 -4.94 7.11
C PRO A 55 5.94 -5.63 8.48
N ARG A 56 4.76 -5.91 9.05
CA ARG A 56 4.65 -6.59 10.35
C ARG A 56 3.30 -7.28 10.55
N MET A 57 3.26 -8.12 11.57
CA MET A 57 2.00 -8.68 12.08
C MET A 57 1.16 -7.60 12.77
N ARG A 58 -0.17 -7.72 12.66
CA ARG A 58 -1.14 -6.90 13.40
C ARG A 58 -2.15 -7.79 14.14
N PRO A 59 -1.76 -8.37 15.29
CA PRO A 59 -2.64 -9.24 16.07
C PRO A 59 -3.87 -8.51 16.63
N ASP A 60 -3.85 -7.18 16.65
CA ASP A 60 -5.01 -6.34 16.96
C ASP A 60 -6.08 -6.33 15.86
N ILE A 61 -5.73 -6.72 14.62
CA ILE A 61 -6.63 -6.84 13.47
C ILE A 61 -7.05 -8.30 13.27
N SER A 62 -6.07 -9.21 13.15
CA SER A 62 -6.29 -10.67 13.14
C SER A 62 -5.00 -11.42 13.45
N GLU A 63 -5.11 -12.69 13.86
CA GLU A 63 -3.94 -13.52 14.18
C GLU A 63 -3.02 -13.76 12.97
N THR A 64 -3.56 -13.74 11.75
CA THR A 64 -2.81 -14.01 10.51
C THR A 64 -2.50 -12.78 9.68
N TYR A 65 -3.01 -11.61 10.07
CA TYR A 65 -2.77 -10.36 9.35
C TYR A 65 -1.27 -10.03 9.35
N PHE A 66 -0.71 -9.90 8.16
CA PHE A 66 0.61 -9.32 7.91
C PHE A 66 0.47 -8.23 6.85
N GLY A 67 0.95 -7.02 7.13
CA GLY A 67 0.80 -5.90 6.21
C GLY A 67 1.87 -4.84 6.35
N ALA A 68 1.91 -3.95 5.37
CA ALA A 68 2.74 -2.76 5.29
C ALA A 68 1.91 -1.59 4.72
N MET A 69 2.30 -0.36 5.02
CA MET A 69 1.65 0.82 4.46
C MET A 69 2.66 1.91 4.15
N PHE A 70 2.45 2.59 3.04
CA PHE A 70 3.23 3.73 2.59
C PHE A 70 2.33 4.79 1.96
N ARG A 71 2.86 5.99 1.81
CA ARG A 71 2.24 7.04 0.99
C ARG A 71 2.95 7.10 -0.35
N ASP A 72 2.21 6.98 -1.44
CA ASP A 72 2.79 7.12 -2.78
C ASP A 72 3.12 8.58 -3.12
N LEU A 73 3.68 8.79 -4.31
CA LEU A 73 4.16 10.09 -4.78
C LEU A 73 3.03 11.11 -5.02
N ASP A 74 1.80 10.63 -5.19
CA ASP A 74 0.61 11.46 -5.38
C ASP A 74 -0.13 11.71 -4.04
N GLY A 75 0.38 11.18 -2.93
CA GLY A 75 -0.12 11.41 -1.58
C GLY A 75 -1.17 10.40 -1.10
N HIS A 76 -1.46 9.35 -1.88
CA HIS A 76 -2.40 8.30 -1.51
C HIS A 76 -1.81 7.36 -0.45
N ARG A 77 -2.62 6.95 0.53
CA ARG A 77 -2.23 5.90 1.49
C ARG A 77 -2.51 4.53 0.89
N ILE A 78 -1.46 3.75 0.68
CA ILE A 78 -1.52 2.42 0.10
C ILE A 78 -1.12 1.39 1.15
N GLU A 79 -2.01 0.44 1.40
CA GLU A 79 -1.76 -0.72 2.25
C GLU A 79 -1.58 -1.96 1.36
N VAL A 80 -0.60 -2.79 1.70
CA VAL A 80 -0.41 -4.09 1.07
C VAL A 80 -0.40 -5.13 2.18
N LEU A 81 -1.27 -6.13 2.08
CA LEU A 81 -1.50 -7.06 3.18
C LEU A 81 -1.76 -8.48 2.69
N THR A 82 -1.56 -9.45 3.58
CA THR A 82 -1.94 -10.83 3.37
C THR A 82 -2.46 -11.43 4.67
N ASN A 83 -3.38 -12.39 4.54
CA ASN A 83 -3.74 -13.32 5.62
C ASN A 83 -3.09 -14.70 5.41
N ALA A 84 -2.31 -14.87 4.33
CA ALA A 84 -1.55 -16.09 4.09
C ALA A 84 -0.29 -16.09 4.96
N THR A 85 0.04 -17.28 5.47
CA THR A 85 1.30 -17.54 6.16
C THR A 85 2.48 -17.47 5.22
#